data_AF-P00465-F1
#
_entry.id   AF-P00465-F1
#
_cell.length_a   1.000
_cell.length_b   1.000
_cell.length_c   1.000
_cell.angle_alpha   90.00
_cell.angle_beta   90.00
_cell.angle_gamma   90.00
#
_symmetry.space_group_name_H-M   'P 1'
#
loop_
_entity.id
_entity.type
_entity.pdbx_description
1 polymer ?
#
loop_
_entity_poly.entity_id
_entity_poly.type
_entity_poly.pdbx_seq_one_letter_code
_entity_poly.pdbx_strand_id
1 'polypeptide(L)'
;MSLDYENDGDLHARLIDEVLSQYPDKTAKRRKKHLGVAKGREALEQGSDALCETGVKSNIKSIPGVMTVRGCAYAGSKGVVWGPIKDMVHISHGPVGCGHYSWSQRRNYYVGLTGVDAFVTMQFTSDFQEKDIVFGGDKKL
;
A
#
# COMPACT_ATOMS: atom_id res chain seq x y z
N MET A 1 -15.18 -12.44 28.45
CA MET A 1 -13.78 -12.00 28.37
C MET A 1 -13.31 -11.77 29.79
N SER A 2 -12.40 -12.61 30.29
CA SER A 2 -11.86 -12.48 31.65
C SER A 2 -11.19 -11.12 31.82
N LEU A 3 -11.40 -10.49 32.97
CA LEU A 3 -10.88 -9.16 33.32
C LEU A 3 -9.38 -9.16 33.69
N ASP A 4 -8.71 -10.33 33.62
CA ASP A 4 -7.34 -10.55 34.08
C ASP A 4 -6.31 -10.59 32.93
N TYR A 5 -6.40 -9.66 31.97
CA TYR A 5 -5.38 -9.58 30.92
C TYR A 5 -4.29 -8.56 31.31
N GLU A 6 -3.04 -9.01 31.38
CA GLU A 6 -1.88 -8.13 31.46
C GLU A 6 -1.41 -7.80 30.05
N ASN A 7 -1.42 -6.51 29.69
CA ASN A 7 -0.98 -6.03 28.39
C ASN A 7 0.55 -5.91 28.34
N ASP A 8 1.23 -7.05 28.27
CA ASP A 8 2.69 -7.14 28.30
C ASP A 8 3.29 -7.70 27.00
N GLY A 9 4.62 -7.71 26.92
CA GLY A 9 5.32 -8.26 25.76
C GLY A 9 5.10 -9.76 25.55
N ASP A 10 4.86 -10.51 26.62
CA ASP A 10 4.66 -11.96 26.59
C ASP A 10 3.29 -12.31 26.00
N LEU A 11 2.23 -11.56 26.36
CA LEU A 11 0.91 -11.64 25.75
C LEU A 11 1.01 -11.37 24.24
N HIS A 12 1.73 -10.31 23.84
CA HIS A 12 1.93 -9.99 22.42
C HIS A 12 2.66 -11.10 21.66
N ALA A 13 3.68 -11.72 22.25
CA ALA A 13 4.40 -12.84 21.65
C ALA A 13 3.48 -14.06 21.46
N ARG A 14 2.69 -14.41 22.48
CA ARG A 14 1.69 -15.50 22.41
C ARG A 14 0.63 -15.24 21.35
N LEU A 15 0.13 -14.01 21.26
CA LEU A 15 -0.86 -13.60 20.26
C LEU A 15 -0.29 -13.74 18.83
N ILE A 16 0.96 -13.36 18.60
CA ILE A 16 1.62 -13.53 17.30
C ILE A 16 1.67 -15.02 16.93
N ASP A 17 2.08 -15.90 17.84
CA ASP A 17 2.17 -17.34 17.57
C ASP A 17 0.77 -17.97 17.38
N GLU A 18 -0.25 -17.55 18.14
CA GLU A 18 -1.64 -17.98 17.97
C GLU A 18 -2.18 -17.60 16.58
N VAL A 19 -1.99 -16.35 16.14
CA VAL A 19 -2.41 -15.91 14.81
C VAL A 19 -1.64 -16.66 13.71
N LEU A 20 -0.35 -16.92 13.92
CA LEU A 20 0.48 -17.62 12.95
C LEU A 20 0.11 -19.10 12.81
N SER A 21 -0.46 -19.72 13.86
CA SER A 21 -0.93 -21.12 13.85
C SER A 21 -2.04 -21.38 12.83
N GLN A 22 -2.78 -20.34 12.42
CA GLN A 22 -3.86 -20.44 11.44
C GLN A 22 -3.37 -20.48 9.98
N TYR A 23 -2.08 -20.27 9.74
CA TYR A 23 -1.49 -20.31 8.41
C TYR A 23 -0.82 -21.65 8.12
N PRO A 24 -0.76 -22.09 6.85
CA PRO A 24 0.12 -23.18 6.43
C PRO A 24 1.58 -22.88 6.79
N ASP A 25 2.37 -23.89 7.15
CA ASP A 25 3.75 -23.74 7.68
C ASP A 25 4.64 -22.80 6.85
N LYS A 26 4.57 -22.91 5.51
CA LYS A 26 5.33 -22.05 4.59
C LYS A 26 4.94 -20.58 4.71
N THR A 27 3.64 -20.31 4.87
CA THR A 27 3.10 -18.96 5.04
C THR A 27 3.41 -18.44 6.45
N ALA A 28 3.22 -19.25 7.48
CA ALA A 28 3.55 -18.92 8.88
C ALA A 28 5.03 -18.51 9.02
N LYS A 29 5.96 -19.32 8.50
CA LYS A 29 7.41 -19.03 8.53
C LYS A 29 7.78 -17.72 7.82
N ARG A 30 7.05 -17.35 6.76
CA ARG A 30 7.27 -16.08 6.05
C ARG A 30 6.64 -14.90 6.82
N ARG A 31 5.41 -15.06 7.32
CA ARG A 31 4.70 -14.03 8.10
C ARG A 31 5.38 -13.73 9.44
N LYS A 32 5.98 -14.73 10.10
CA LYS A 32 6.74 -14.53 11.36
C LYS A 32 7.86 -13.51 11.24
N LYS A 33 8.45 -13.35 10.05
CA LYS A 33 9.50 -12.35 9.79
C LYS A 33 8.97 -10.91 9.72
N HIS A 34 7.65 -10.71 9.69
CA HIS A 34 6.99 -9.42 9.54
C HIS A 34 6.27 -8.97 10.82
N LEU A 35 6.36 -9.75 11.89
CA LEU A 35 5.69 -9.51 13.16
C LEU A 35 6.77 -9.53 14.24
N GLY A 36 6.69 -8.60 15.18
CA GLY A 36 7.59 -8.49 16.30
C GLY A 36 6.92 -7.76 17.45
N VAL A 37 7.54 -7.85 18.63
CA VAL A 37 7.04 -7.24 19.86
C VAL A 37 7.90 -6.02 20.15
N ALA A 38 7.28 -4.85 20.05
CA ALA A 38 7.94 -3.59 20.29
C ALA A 38 8.46 -3.54 21.73
N LYS A 39 9.74 -3.18 21.87
CA LYS A 39 10.31 -2.87 23.17
C LYS A 39 9.98 -1.42 23.52
N GLY A 40 9.66 -1.17 24.78
CA GLY A 40 9.33 0.16 25.28
C GLY A 40 10.50 1.15 25.12
N ARG A 41 10.18 2.43 25.29
CA ARG A 41 11.14 3.54 25.20
C ARG A 41 12.32 3.44 26.18
N GLU A 42 12.19 2.66 27.24
CA GLU A 42 13.27 2.40 28.20
C GLU A 42 14.41 1.58 27.58
N ALA A 43 14.14 0.78 26.54
CA ALA A 43 15.17 0.09 25.77
C ALA A 43 15.81 0.97 24.67
N LEU A 44 15.19 2.12 24.34
CA LEU A 44 15.69 3.07 23.34
C LEU A 44 16.93 3.84 23.82
N GLU A 45 17.20 3.87 25.13
CA GLU A 45 18.38 4.52 25.70
C GLU A 45 19.70 3.75 25.45
N GLN A 46 19.63 2.51 24.93
CA GLN A 46 20.79 1.66 24.64
C GLN A 46 21.26 1.69 23.17
N GLY A 47 20.71 2.59 22.34
CA GLY A 47 21.19 2.80 20.97
C GLY A 47 20.06 2.90 19.94
N SER A 48 20.37 3.51 18.80
CA SER A 48 19.45 3.88 17.70
C SER A 48 18.70 2.73 17.01
N ASP A 49 18.86 1.50 17.48
CA ASP A 49 18.32 0.28 16.87
C ASP A 49 16.86 -0.02 17.27
N ALA A 50 16.25 0.81 18.12
CA ALA A 50 14.97 0.48 18.75
C ALA A 50 13.72 1.11 18.10
N LEU A 51 13.85 1.90 17.03
CA LEU A 51 12.69 2.42 16.27
C LEU A 51 12.39 1.64 14.98
N CYS A 52 13.31 0.78 14.54
CA CYS A 52 13.07 -0.20 13.49
C CYS A 52 13.63 -1.51 14.03
N GLU A 53 12.78 -2.35 14.62
CA GLU A 53 13.19 -3.67 15.11
C GLU A 53 14.08 -4.34 14.07
N THR A 54 15.37 -4.49 14.33
CA THR A 54 16.34 -5.09 13.41
C THR A 54 15.98 -6.54 13.03
N GLY A 55 14.96 -7.12 13.68
CA GLY A 55 14.36 -8.41 13.36
C GLY A 55 13.19 -8.40 12.35
N VAL A 56 12.48 -7.28 12.16
CA VAL A 56 11.29 -7.25 11.29
C VAL A 56 11.69 -6.96 9.85
N LYS A 57 11.51 -7.96 8.99
CA LYS A 57 11.72 -7.80 7.55
C LYS A 57 10.62 -6.94 6.97
N SER A 58 10.98 -5.99 6.12
CA SER A 58 10.05 -5.14 5.36
C SER A 58 10.41 -5.16 3.88
N ASN A 59 9.64 -4.45 3.05
CA ASN A 59 9.89 -4.31 1.60
C ASN A 59 10.13 -5.63 0.82
N ILE A 60 9.42 -6.70 1.16
CA ILE A 60 9.42 -7.95 0.38
C ILE A 60 8.05 -8.22 -0.23
N LYS A 61 7.98 -9.07 -1.27
CA LYS A 61 6.73 -9.47 -1.95
C LYS A 61 5.67 -9.99 -0.97
N SER A 62 4.41 -9.55 -1.15
CA SER A 62 3.28 -10.08 -0.38
C SER A 62 3.08 -11.57 -0.64
N ILE A 63 2.51 -12.27 0.34
CA ILE A 63 2.13 -13.67 0.18
C ILE A 63 0.81 -13.71 -0.61
N PRO A 64 0.65 -14.59 -1.62
CA PRO A 64 -0.62 -14.72 -2.34
C PRO A 64 -1.77 -15.14 -1.42
N GLY A 65 -2.97 -14.59 -1.63
CA GLY A 65 -4.19 -15.02 -0.94
C GLY A 65 -4.36 -14.56 0.51
N VAL A 66 -3.48 -13.69 1.05
CA VAL A 66 -3.54 -13.24 2.46
C VAL A 66 -4.23 -11.88 2.67
N MET A 67 -5.00 -11.41 1.69
CA MET A 67 -5.73 -10.12 1.75
C MET A 67 -4.81 -8.94 2.17
N THR A 68 -3.70 -8.77 1.46
CA THR A 68 -2.74 -7.71 1.74
C THR A 68 -3.36 -6.33 1.53
N VAL A 69 -3.10 -5.39 2.44
CA VAL A 69 -3.54 -3.98 2.33
C VAL A 69 -2.66 -3.13 1.39
N ARG A 70 -1.77 -3.75 0.62
CA ARG A 70 -0.87 -3.05 -0.30
C ARG A 70 -1.57 -2.66 -1.60
N GLY A 71 -1.18 -1.52 -2.15
CA GLY A 71 -1.47 -1.14 -3.54
C GLY A 71 -0.42 -1.65 -4.54
N CYS A 72 -0.35 -1.00 -5.70
CA CYS A 72 0.60 -1.27 -6.77
C CYS A 72 1.48 -0.04 -7.08
N ALA A 73 2.48 -0.21 -7.95
CA ALA A 73 3.38 0.88 -8.36
C ALA A 73 2.65 2.04 -9.06
N TYR A 74 1.59 1.76 -9.83
CA TYR A 74 0.74 2.81 -10.41
C TYR A 74 0.09 3.69 -9.34
N ALA A 75 -0.43 3.10 -8.26
CA ALA A 75 -1.01 3.86 -7.15
C ALA A 75 0.04 4.78 -6.50
N GLY A 76 1.26 4.27 -6.30
CA GLY A 76 2.38 5.07 -5.76
C GLY A 76 2.86 6.17 -6.71
N SER A 77 2.86 5.94 -8.02
CA SER A 77 3.26 6.94 -9.01
C SER A 77 2.14 7.95 -9.29
N LYS A 78 1.08 7.52 -9.98
CA LYS A 78 -0.05 8.38 -10.39
C LYS A 78 -0.86 8.86 -9.21
N GLY A 79 -1.27 7.95 -8.33
CA GLY A 79 -2.20 8.27 -7.23
C GLY A 79 -1.57 9.14 -6.14
N VAL A 80 -0.27 9.02 -5.90
CA VAL A 80 0.41 9.70 -4.78
C VAL A 80 1.30 10.86 -5.23
N VAL A 81 2.17 10.66 -6.23
CA VAL A 81 3.20 11.64 -6.61
C VAL A 81 2.75 12.56 -7.76
N TRP A 82 2.32 11.99 -8.90
CA TRP A 82 2.02 12.74 -10.11
C TRP A 82 0.64 13.42 -10.08
N GLY A 83 -0.40 12.69 -9.69
CA GLY A 83 -1.79 13.17 -9.72
C GLY A 83 -2.08 14.50 -9.01
N PRO A 84 -1.37 14.86 -7.92
CA PRO A 84 -1.51 16.17 -7.28
C PRO A 84 -0.97 17.37 -8.07
N ILE A 85 -0.16 17.18 -9.12
CA ILE A 85 0.33 18.28 -9.95
C ILE A 85 -0.85 18.81 -10.77
N LYS A 86 -1.33 20.00 -10.41
CA LYS A 86 -2.67 20.46 -10.78
C LYS A 86 -2.81 20.92 -12.23
N ASP A 87 -1.79 21.55 -12.76
CA ASP A 87 -1.70 22.20 -14.08
C ASP A 87 -1.15 21.26 -15.15
N MET A 88 -1.12 19.95 -14.87
CA MET A 88 -0.75 18.90 -15.81
C MET A 88 -1.89 17.90 -16.00
N VAL A 89 -2.07 17.43 -17.22
CA VAL A 89 -2.96 16.31 -17.53
C VAL A 89 -2.21 15.00 -17.34
N HIS A 90 -2.74 14.12 -16.50
CA HIS A 90 -2.15 12.79 -16.21
C HIS A 90 -2.96 11.69 -16.89
N ILE A 91 -2.40 11.09 -17.93
CA ILE A 91 -3.05 9.99 -18.66
C ILE A 91 -2.82 8.67 -17.93
N SER A 92 -3.91 8.05 -17.46
CA SER A 92 -3.92 6.68 -16.96
C SER A 92 -3.89 5.72 -18.15
N HIS A 93 -2.71 5.48 -18.71
CA HIS A 93 -2.56 4.72 -19.95
C HIS A 93 -2.74 3.21 -19.72
N GLY A 94 -3.80 2.63 -20.30
CA GLY A 94 -4.20 1.24 -20.15
C GLY A 94 -5.72 1.07 -20.11
N PRO A 95 -6.24 -0.05 -19.56
CA PRO A 95 -7.68 -0.27 -19.39
C PRO A 95 -8.32 0.70 -18.38
N VAL A 96 -9.63 0.88 -18.44
CA VAL A 96 -10.38 1.88 -17.65
C VAL A 96 -10.20 1.78 -16.12
N GLY A 97 -10.02 0.57 -15.57
CA GLY A 97 -10.14 0.30 -14.14
C GLY A 97 -9.18 1.12 -13.25
N CYS A 98 -7.89 1.18 -13.59
CA CYS A 98 -6.87 1.86 -12.78
C CYS A 98 -7.20 3.35 -12.58
N GLY A 99 -7.59 4.03 -13.65
CA GLY A 99 -7.99 5.44 -13.60
C GLY A 99 -9.28 5.62 -12.82
N HIS A 100 -10.29 4.79 -13.08
CA HIS A 100 -11.60 4.87 -12.45
C HIS A 100 -11.55 4.71 -10.92
N TYR A 101 -10.85 3.69 -10.41
CA TYR A 101 -10.75 3.46 -8.95
C TYR A 101 -9.83 4.46 -8.24
N SER A 102 -8.95 5.16 -8.97
CA SER A 102 -8.08 6.20 -8.41
C SER A 102 -8.63 7.61 -8.64
N TRP A 103 -9.85 7.73 -9.19
CA TRP A 103 -10.44 9.01 -9.55
C TRP A 103 -10.96 9.74 -8.32
N SER A 104 -10.30 10.85 -7.96
CA SER A 104 -10.70 11.74 -6.86
C SER A 104 -10.81 11.06 -5.47
N GLN A 105 -10.18 9.90 -5.28
CA GLN A 105 -10.23 9.16 -4.00
C GLN A 105 -9.20 9.67 -2.97
N ARG A 106 -8.10 10.28 -3.43
CA ARG A 106 -7.10 10.90 -2.56
C ARG A 106 -7.37 12.39 -2.44
N ARG A 107 -7.47 12.88 -1.21
CA ARG A 107 -7.80 14.28 -0.86
C ARG A 107 -6.60 15.23 -1.00
N ASN A 108 -5.91 15.20 -2.13
CA ASN A 108 -4.84 16.14 -2.45
C ASN A 108 -5.42 17.46 -2.99
N TYR A 109 -5.72 18.37 -2.07
CA TYR A 109 -6.38 19.65 -2.34
C TYR A 109 -5.54 20.57 -3.22
N TYR A 110 -6.22 21.41 -4.00
CA TYR A 110 -5.62 22.39 -4.90
C TYR A 110 -6.57 23.57 -5.10
N VAL A 111 -6.03 24.67 -5.63
CA VAL A 111 -6.80 25.84 -6.08
C VAL A 111 -6.63 25.98 -7.59
N GLY A 112 -7.75 26.02 -8.31
CA GLY A 112 -7.84 26.15 -9.76
C GLY A 112 -9.26 25.87 -10.26
N LEU A 113 -9.54 26.21 -11.51
CA LEU A 113 -10.78 25.90 -12.22
C LEU A 113 -10.63 24.54 -12.94
N THR A 114 -11.22 23.52 -12.34
CA THR A 114 -11.11 22.14 -12.84
C THR A 114 -11.66 22.01 -14.27
N GLY A 115 -10.86 21.44 -15.18
CA GLY A 115 -11.18 21.32 -16.61
C GLY A 115 -10.76 22.52 -17.46
N VAL A 116 -10.20 23.57 -16.84
CA VAL A 116 -9.70 24.76 -17.55
C VAL A 116 -8.20 24.93 -17.34
N ASP A 117 -7.77 25.17 -16.09
CA ASP A 117 -6.35 25.33 -15.71
C ASP A 117 -5.87 24.28 -14.70
N ALA A 118 -6.79 23.45 -14.19
CA ALA A 118 -6.48 22.39 -13.23
C ALA A 118 -7.19 21.07 -13.58
N PHE A 119 -6.54 19.94 -13.31
CA PHE A 119 -6.99 18.62 -13.80
C PHE A 119 -6.95 17.49 -12.75
N VAL A 120 -6.60 17.79 -11.50
CA VAL A 120 -6.36 16.81 -10.41
C VAL A 120 -7.52 15.84 -10.17
N THR A 121 -8.76 16.34 -10.18
CA THR A 121 -9.97 15.55 -9.89
C THR A 121 -10.65 15.06 -11.17
N MET A 122 -9.93 15.06 -12.30
CA MET A 122 -10.39 14.46 -13.55
C MET A 122 -9.69 13.13 -13.81
N GLN A 123 -10.29 12.33 -14.69
CA GLN A 123 -9.71 11.07 -15.13
C GLN A 123 -9.51 11.13 -16.64
N PHE A 124 -8.25 11.05 -17.05
CA PHE A 124 -7.86 10.88 -18.45
C PHE A 124 -7.31 9.46 -18.59
N THR A 125 -7.78 8.70 -19.57
CA THR A 125 -7.37 7.32 -19.84
C THR A 125 -7.38 7.06 -21.32
N SER A 126 -6.53 6.15 -21.76
CA SER A 126 -6.56 5.62 -23.13
C SER A 126 -7.55 4.49 -23.32
N ASP A 127 -8.24 4.04 -22.26
CA ASP A 127 -9.29 3.01 -22.25
C ASP A 127 -9.01 1.86 -23.23
N PHE A 128 -7.96 1.09 -22.94
CA PHE A 128 -7.52 -0.01 -23.79
C PHE A 128 -8.64 -1.02 -24.02
N GLN A 129 -8.92 -1.24 -25.29
CA GLN A 129 -9.75 -2.32 -25.78
C GLN A 129 -8.87 -3.50 -26.20
N GLU A 130 -9.47 -4.65 -26.49
CA GLU A 130 -8.72 -5.85 -26.90
C GLU A 130 -7.79 -5.59 -28.09
N LYS A 131 -8.23 -4.81 -29.08
CA LYS A 131 -7.39 -4.41 -30.23
C LYS A 131 -6.13 -3.65 -29.82
N ASP A 132 -6.16 -2.86 -28.75
CA ASP A 132 -5.02 -2.06 -28.28
C ASP A 132 -4.00 -2.98 -27.57
N ILE A 133 -4.47 -4.10 -27.00
CA ILE A 133 -3.60 -5.16 -26.47
C ILE A 133 -2.97 -5.97 -27.60
N VAL A 134 -3.74 -6.29 -28.65
CA VAL A 134 -3.27 -7.12 -29.78
C VAL A 134 -2.30 -6.36 -30.69
N PHE A 135 -2.58 -5.10 -31.01
CA PHE A 135 -1.84 -4.33 -32.01
C PHE A 135 -0.95 -3.23 -31.41
N GLY A 136 -0.93 -3.09 -30.08
CA GLY A 136 -0.19 -2.04 -29.37
C GLY A 136 -0.96 -0.72 -29.26
N GLY A 137 -0.66 0.04 -28.20
CA GLY A 137 -1.35 1.28 -27.85
C GLY A 137 -0.68 2.56 -28.36
N ASP A 138 0.54 2.50 -28.91
CA ASP A 138 1.36 3.68 -29.22
C ASP A 138 0.70 4.64 -30.22
N LYS A 139 -0.10 4.13 -31.18
CA LYS A 139 -0.84 4.99 -32.13
C LYS A 139 -2.06 5.66 -31.51
N LYS A 140 -2.57 5.09 -30.40
CA LYS A 140 -3.73 5.61 -29.65
C LYS A 140 -3.29 6.61 -28.58
N LEU A 141 -2.07 6.44 -28.06
CA LEU A 141 -1.40 7.41 -27.20
C LEU A 141 -1.02 8.67 -27.99
#